data_AF-A0A1I4MQG1-F1
#
_entry.id   AF-A0A1I4MQG1-F1
#
_cell.length_a   1.000
_cell.length_b   1.000
_cell.length_c   1.000
_cell.angle_alpha   90.00
_cell.angle_beta   90.00
_cell.angle_gamma   90.00
#
_symmetry.space_group_name_H-M   'P 1'
#
loop_
_entity.id
_entity.type
_entity.pdbx_description
1 polymer ?
#
loop_
_entity_poly.entity_id
_entity_poly.type
_entity_poly.pdbx_seq_one_letter_code
_entity_poly.pdbx_strand_id
1 'polypeptide(L)'
;MGRQMVIATAILLGLLNLAIGLFYALWSIADDGAAARTELHGFDPSQLLPNDGLFWLTANVSIALLVTVDVFVILLLVRLARQGSIETRRVDAHAG
;
A
#
# COMPACT_ATOMS: atom_id res chain seq x y z
N MET A 1 -9.86 0.92 22.86
CA MET A 1 -10.35 0.78 21.48
C MET A 1 -11.11 -0.54 21.35
N GLY A 2 -12.36 -0.52 20.88
CA GLY A 2 -13.15 -1.75 20.76
C GLY A 2 -12.63 -2.68 19.67
N ARG A 3 -12.80 -4.00 19.84
CA ARG A 3 -12.38 -5.04 18.87
C ARG A 3 -12.87 -4.76 17.44
N GLN A 4 -14.07 -4.20 17.31
CA GLN A 4 -14.66 -3.82 16.02
C GLN A 4 -13.87 -2.73 15.29
N MET A 5 -13.31 -1.75 16.01
CA MET A 5 -12.54 -0.65 15.43
C MET A 5 -11.20 -1.14 14.85
N VAL A 6 -10.56 -2.11 15.52
CA VAL A 6 -9.32 -2.75 15.03
C VAL A 6 -9.59 -3.54 13.75
N ILE A 7 -10.67 -4.33 13.73
CA ILE A 7 -11.07 -5.10 12.54
C ILE A 7 -11.40 -4.17 11.38
N ALA A 8 -12.18 -3.12 11.62
CA ALA A 8 -12.51 -2.14 10.58
C ALA A 8 -11.26 -1.46 10.00
N THR A 9 -10.30 -1.09 10.86
CA THR A 9 -9.02 -0.50 10.42
C THR A 9 -8.22 -1.48 9.57
N ALA A 10 -8.12 -2.74 9.98
CA ALA A 10 -7.42 -3.77 9.20
C ALA A 10 -8.07 -4.02 7.83
N ILE A 11 -9.40 -4.06 7.77
CA ILE A 11 -10.14 -4.18 6.50
C ILE A 11 -9.85 -2.98 5.60
N LEU A 12 -9.90 -1.75 6.13
CA LEU A 12 -9.61 -0.55 5.36
C LEU A 12 -8.18 -0.55 4.79
N LEU A 13 -7.19 -0.94 5.60
CA LEU A 13 -5.80 -1.07 5.15
C LEU A 13 -5.64 -2.15 4.06
N GLY A 14 -6.35 -3.28 4.20
CA GLY A 14 -6.37 -4.33 3.19
C GLY A 14 -7.01 -3.88 1.87
N LEU A 15 -8.13 -3.17 1.94
CA LEU A 15 -8.80 -2.60 0.77
C LEU A 15 -7.95 -1.53 0.09
N LEU A 16 -7.24 -0.70 0.86
CA LEU A 16 -6.32 0.30 0.34
C LEU A 16 -5.16 -0.36 -0.42
N ASN A 17 -4.55 -1.39 0.17
CA ASN A 17 -3.51 -2.20 -0.46
C ASN A 17 -3.98 -2.79 -1.79
N LEU A 18 -5.17 -3.40 -1.79
CA LEU A 18 -5.76 -3.97 -2.99
C LEU A 18 -6.02 -2.89 -4.06
N ALA A 19 -6.60 -1.76 -3.69
CA ALA A 19 -6.95 -0.69 -4.62
C ALA A 19 -5.71 -0.08 -5.28
N ILE A 20 -4.68 0.24 -4.51
CA ILE A 20 -3.42 0.81 -5.04
C ILE A 20 -2.68 -0.22 -5.90
N GLY A 21 -2.63 -1.48 -5.46
CA GLY A 21 -2.02 -2.55 -6.24
C GLY A 21 -2.71 -2.77 -7.59
N LEU A 22 -4.05 -2.79 -7.61
CA LEU A 22 -4.83 -2.88 -8.85
C LEU A 22 -4.63 -1.66 -9.74
N PHE A 23 -4.61 -0.46 -9.17
CA PHE A 23 -4.34 0.76 -9.92
C PHE A 23 -2.97 0.71 -10.61
N TYR A 24 -1.92 0.32 -9.88
CA TYR A 24 -0.58 0.18 -10.44
C TYR A 24 -0.53 -0.88 -11.55
N ALA A 25 -1.17 -2.04 -11.34
CA ALA A 25 -1.23 -3.11 -12.34
C ALA A 25 -1.93 -2.66 -13.64
N LEU A 26 -3.08 -1.97 -13.50
CA LEU A 26 -3.80 -1.43 -14.65
C LEU A 26 -2.99 -0.37 -15.39
N TRP A 27 -2.31 0.50 -14.65
CA TRP A 27 -1.41 1.49 -15.23
C TRP A 27 -0.27 0.81 -16.01
N SER A 28 0.42 -0.17 -15.43
CA SER A 28 1.51 -0.91 -16.08
C SER A 28 1.06 -1.60 -17.37
N ILE A 29 -0.10 -2.25 -17.36
CA ILE A 29 -0.67 -2.90 -18.56
C ILE A 29 -0.98 -1.85 -19.65
N ALA A 30 -1.51 -0.69 -19.25
CA ALA A 30 -1.82 0.37 -20.20
C ALA A 30 -0.54 0.98 -20.81
N ASP A 31 0.50 1.17 -19.99
CA ASP A 31 1.81 1.67 -20.41
C ASP A 31 2.49 0.73 -21.41
N ASP A 32 2.59 -0.56 -21.08
CA ASP A 32 3.12 -1.60 -21.97
C ASP A 32 2.33 -1.68 -23.29
N GLY A 33 1.00 -1.59 -23.20
CA GLY A 33 0.11 -1.59 -24.36
C GLY A 33 0.25 -0.34 -25.23
N ALA A 34 0.58 0.82 -24.65
CA ALA A 34 0.85 2.04 -25.40
C ALA A 34 2.21 1.96 -26.10
N ALA A 35 3.24 1.47 -25.40
CA ALA A 35 4.57 1.26 -25.96
C ALA A 35 4.53 0.28 -27.15
N ALA A 36 3.91 -0.89 -26.99
CA ALA A 36 3.83 -1.89 -28.04
C ALA A 36 3.13 -1.38 -29.31
N ARG A 37 2.06 -0.59 -29.17
CA ARG A 37 1.35 -0.03 -30.34
C ARG A 37 2.12 1.11 -30.99
N THR A 38 2.87 1.90 -30.21
CA THR A 38 3.80 2.90 -30.73
C THR A 38 4.87 2.24 -31.59
N GLU A 39 5.47 1.15 -31.10
CA GLU A 39 6.53 0.41 -31.80
C GLU A 39 6.01 -0.32 -33.05
N LEU A 40 4.87 -1.01 -32.94
CA LEU A 40 4.33 -1.86 -34.01
C LEU A 40 3.59 -1.07 -35.09
N HIS A 41 2.96 0.05 -34.73
CA HIS A 41 2.03 0.75 -35.61
C HIS A 41 2.36 2.24 -35.79
N GLY A 42 3.39 2.75 -35.13
CA GLY A 42 3.79 4.15 -35.22
C GLY A 42 2.74 5.12 -34.66
N PHE A 43 1.86 4.63 -33.78
CA PHE A 43 0.88 5.49 -33.11
C PHE A 43 1.57 6.47 -32.18
N ASP A 44 1.02 7.68 -32.06
CA ASP A 44 1.47 8.68 -31.10
C ASP A 44 1.12 8.20 -29.68
N PRO A 45 2.11 8.01 -28.78
CA PRO A 45 1.89 7.59 -27.40
C PRO A 45 0.89 8.46 -26.65
N SER A 46 0.89 9.77 -26.92
CA SER A 46 0.03 10.74 -26.23
C SER A 46 -1.46 10.55 -26.53
N GLN A 47 -1.80 9.89 -27.64
CA GLN A 47 -3.16 9.51 -27.98
C GLN A 47 -3.58 8.18 -27.35
N LEU A 48 -2.63 7.30 -27.10
CA LEU A 48 -2.88 5.97 -26.52
C LEU A 48 -3.02 6.02 -25.00
N LEU A 49 -2.19 6.84 -24.34
CA LEU A 49 -2.23 7.04 -22.90
C LEU A 49 -2.09 8.53 -22.55
N PRO A 50 -3.19 9.29 -22.57
CA PRO A 50 -3.16 10.72 -22.25
C PRO A 50 -2.67 10.96 -20.82
N ASN A 51 -1.77 11.93 -20.65
CA ASN A 51 -1.14 12.26 -19.37
C ASN A 51 -0.31 11.12 -18.77
N ASP A 52 0.33 10.30 -19.62
CA ASP A 52 1.28 9.24 -19.27
C ASP A 52 2.21 9.60 -18.09
N GLY A 53 2.84 10.78 -18.10
CA GLY A 53 3.74 11.23 -17.06
C GLY A 53 3.07 11.44 -15.71
N LEU A 54 1.82 11.95 -15.70
CA LEU A 54 1.04 12.09 -14.46
C LEU A 54 0.57 10.72 -13.94
N PHE A 55 0.17 9.83 -14.84
CA PHE A 55 -0.21 8.47 -14.48
C PHE A 55 0.97 7.67 -13.93
N TRP A 56 2.13 7.75 -14.59
CA TRP A 56 3.38 7.15 -14.13
C TRP A 56 3.75 7.67 -12.73
N LEU A 57 3.74 8.99 -12.54
CA LEU A 57 4.07 9.59 -11.25
C LEU A 57 3.09 9.12 -10.16
N THR A 58 1.79 9.14 -10.44
CA THR A 58 0.75 8.76 -9.49
C THR A 58 0.84 7.28 -9.12
N ALA A 59 1.08 6.40 -10.09
CA ALA A 59 1.27 4.97 -9.86
C ALA A 59 2.49 4.68 -8.96
N ASN A 60 3.64 5.27 -9.28
CA ASN A 60 4.86 5.05 -8.51
C ASN A 60 4.79 5.66 -7.10
N VAL A 61 4.29 6.89 -6.98
CA VAL A 61 4.17 7.59 -5.69
C VAL A 61 3.14 6.90 -4.81
N SER A 62 2.02 6.41 -5.35
CA SER A 62 1.02 5.68 -4.55
C SER A 62 1.57 4.38 -3.98
N ILE A 63 2.36 3.60 -4.73
CA ILE A 63 3.04 2.40 -4.22
C ILE A 63 4.07 2.77 -3.15
N ALA A 64 4.89 3.79 -3.38
CA ALA A 64 5.88 4.23 -2.39
C ALA A 64 5.21 4.69 -1.08
N LEU A 65 4.09 5.40 -1.18
CA LEU A 65 3.30 5.83 -0.02
C LEU A 65 2.66 4.64 0.69
N LEU A 66 2.12 3.67 -0.05
CA LEU A 66 1.53 2.46 0.51
C LEU A 66 2.56 1.68 1.34
N VAL A 67 3.74 1.43 0.78
CA VAL A 67 4.85 0.77 1.49
C VAL A 67 5.24 1.53 2.75
N THR A 68 5.29 2.86 2.67
CA THR A 68 5.58 3.71 3.82
C THR A 68 4.53 3.51 4.92
N VAL A 69 3.24 3.57 4.58
CA VAL A 69 2.13 3.35 5.51
C VAL A 69 2.21 1.96 6.15
N ASP A 70 2.43 0.91 5.36
CA ASP A 70 2.53 -0.46 5.85
C ASP A 70 3.69 -0.63 6.85
N VAL A 71 4.86 -0.06 6.55
CA VAL A 71 6.01 -0.06 7.47
C VAL A 71 5.64 0.63 8.78
N PHE A 72 4.98 1.79 8.74
CA PHE A 72 4.54 2.47 9.96
C PHE A 72 3.54 1.64 10.78
N VAL A 73 2.57 0.99 10.13
CA VAL A 73 1.60 0.11 10.79
C VAL A 73 2.33 -1.06 11.47
N ILE A 74 3.27 -1.71 10.78
CA ILE A 74 4.06 -2.80 11.35
C ILE A 74 4.87 -2.33 12.56
N LEU A 75 5.56 -1.19 12.45
CA LEU A 75 6.35 -0.63 13.56
C LEU A 75 5.48 -0.32 14.78
N LEU A 76 4.28 0.22 14.57
CA LEU A 76 3.32 0.50 15.63
C LEU A 76 2.87 -0.79 16.32
N LEU A 77 2.52 -1.83 15.55
CA LEU A 77 2.11 -3.13 16.07
C LEU A 77 3.24 -3.80 16.88
N VAL A 78 4.47 -3.77 16.37
CA VAL A 78 5.65 -4.30 17.08
C VAL A 78 5.87 -3.55 18.39
N ARG A 79 5.74 -2.22 18.39
CA ARG A 79 5.89 -1.41 19.61
C ARG A 79 4.83 -1.76 20.65
N LEU A 80 3.57 -1.90 20.25
CA LEU A 80 2.47 -2.25 21.15
C LEU A 80 2.63 -3.65 21.73
N ALA A 81 3.02 -4.63 20.91
CA ALA A 81 3.28 -6.00 21.36
C ALA A 81 4.42 -6.06 22.40
N ARG A 82 5.48 -5.27 22.21
CA ARG A 82 6.59 -5.18 23.16
C ARG A 82 6.16 -4.57 24.51
N GLN A 83 5.31 -3.55 24.50
CA GLN A 83 4.81 -2.93 25.74
C GLN A 83 3.94 -3.88 26.55
N GLY A 84 3.03 -4.61 25.89
CA GLY A 84 2.18 -5.60 26.56
C GLY A 84 2.98 -6.74 27.21
N SER A 85 4.07 -7.19 26.58
CA SER A 85 4.94 -8.23 27.14
C SER A 85 5.75 -7.79 28.37
N ILE A 86 6.03 -6.49 28.52
CA ILE A 86 6.75 -5.97 29.70
C ILE A 86 5.80 -5.89 30.89
N GLU A 87 4.56 -5.47 30.66
CA GLU A 87 3.56 -5.33 31.71
C GLU A 87 3.19 -6.67 32.35
N THR A 88 3.00 -7.73 31.54
CA THR A 88 2.73 -9.08 32.06
C THR A 88 3.88 -9.60 32.93
N ARG A 89 5.13 -9.47 32.47
CA ARG A 89 6.32 -9.90 33.23
C ARG A 89 6.46 -9.15 34.57
N ARG A 90 6.04 -7.88 34.63
CA ARG A 90 6.09 -7.07 35.87
C ARG A 90 5.03 -7.49 36.87
N VAL A 91 3.84 -7.87 36.41
CA VAL A 91 2.75 -8.38 37.28
C VAL A 91 3.15 -9.71 37.92
N ASP A 92 3.72 -10.63 37.13
CA ASP A 92 4.18 -11.93 37.64
C ASP A 92 5.29 -11.80 38.71
N ALA A 93 6.13 -10.78 38.59
CA ALA A 93 7.22 -10.50 39.54
C ALA A 93 6.77 -9.87 40.87
N HIS A 94 5.54 -9.32 40.96
CA HIS A 94 4.99 -8.75 42.19
C HIS A 94 3.96 -9.65 42.88
N ALA A 95 3.58 -10.76 42.25
CA ALA A 95 2.58 -11.71 42.76
C ALA A 95 3.18 -12.94 43.48
N GLY A 96 4.52 -13.05 43.55
CA GLY A 96 5.26 -14.08 44.30
C GLY A 96 6.06 -13.49 45.43
#